data_AF-A0A1B9DH10-F1
#
_entry.id   AF-A0A1B9DH10-F1
#
_cell.length_a   1.000
_cell.length_b   1.000
_cell.length_c   1.000
_cell.angle_alpha   90.00
_cell.angle_beta   90.00
_cell.angle_gamma   90.00
#
_symmetry.space_group_name_H-M   'P 1'
#
loop_
_entity.id
_entity.type
_entity.pdbx_description
1 polymer ?
#
loop_
_entity_poly.entity_id
_entity_poly.type
_entity_poly.pdbx_seq_one_letter_code
_entity_poly.pdbx_strand_id
1 'polypeptide(L)'
;MNKKKAIRILEEQKQKILSSEHPNNDEWTFETASYIKDFFGFDSTEYAWISQFKWHVKYIDHPIFGNEDEADRALREKPKKAIIFLDNCIRTLNNKGLFKKSKRNFLSDKTNFELISIVFGFCVFVFWIGYWTKTVELFSLKNKAENSISFVSDTTSQKITNPKEKSTESSKYKPK
;
A
#
# COMPACT_ATOMS: atom_id res chain seq x y z
N MET A 1 -17.44 3.93 -8.34
CA MET A 1 -18.31 3.53 -9.48
C MET A 1 -18.68 2.07 -9.30
N ASN A 2 -19.94 1.67 -9.53
CA ASN A 2 -20.36 0.26 -9.47
C ASN A 2 -20.50 -0.29 -10.90
N LYS A 3 -20.20 -1.59 -11.09
CA LYS A 3 -20.26 -2.27 -12.39
C LYS A 3 -21.61 -2.09 -13.10
N LYS A 4 -22.73 -2.26 -12.37
CA LYS A 4 -24.08 -2.07 -12.92
C LYS A 4 -24.29 -0.65 -13.47
N LYS A 5 -23.78 0.37 -12.78
CA LYS A 5 -23.88 1.77 -13.22
C LYS A 5 -23.03 2.02 -14.47
N ALA A 6 -21.83 1.44 -14.53
CA ALA A 6 -20.96 1.56 -15.71
C ALA A 6 -21.59 0.92 -16.95
N ILE A 7 -22.17 -0.28 -16.81
CA ILE A 7 -22.90 -0.94 -17.90
C ILE A 7 -24.07 -0.08 -18.36
N ARG A 8 -24.88 0.46 -17.43
CA ARG A 8 -25.99 1.35 -17.77
C ARG A 8 -25.54 2.58 -18.55
N ILE A 9 -24.44 3.20 -18.16
CA ILE A 9 -23.87 4.35 -18.89
C ILE A 9 -23.47 3.95 -20.32
N LEU A 10 -22.82 2.78 -20.50
CA LEU A 10 -22.47 2.31 -21.85
C LEU A 10 -23.71 2.00 -22.70
N GLU A 11 -24.77 1.47 -22.10
CA GLU A 11 -26.07 1.26 -22.77
C GLU A 11 -26.72 2.60 -23.17
N GLU A 12 -26.69 3.61 -22.28
CA GLU A 12 -27.16 4.97 -22.58
C GLU A 12 -26.38 5.58 -23.76
N GLN A 13 -25.04 5.43 -23.80
CA GLN A 13 -24.23 5.90 -24.93
C GLN A 13 -24.53 5.15 -26.24
N LYS A 14 -24.87 3.86 -26.16
CA LYS A 14 -25.32 3.06 -27.32
C LYS A 14 -26.65 3.57 -27.85
N GLN A 15 -27.60 3.91 -26.97
CA GLN A 15 -28.89 4.48 -27.38
C GLN A 15 -28.73 5.85 -28.03
N LYS A 16 -27.78 6.68 -27.57
CA LYS A 16 -27.46 7.96 -28.20
C LYS A 16 -26.97 7.83 -29.66
N ILE A 17 -26.28 6.74 -30.02
CA ILE A 17 -25.87 6.48 -31.41
C ILE A 17 -27.07 6.04 -32.27
N LEU A 18 -28.04 5.36 -31.66
CA LEU A 18 -29.22 4.83 -32.35
C LEU A 18 -30.33 5.88 -32.52
N SER A 19 -30.37 6.90 -31.65
CA SER A 19 -31.37 7.96 -31.74
C SER A 19 -31.04 8.92 -32.88
N SER A 20 -32.03 9.26 -33.69
CA SER A 20 -31.87 10.28 -34.76
C SER A 20 -31.78 11.70 -34.20
N GLU A 21 -32.05 11.89 -32.91
CA GLU A 21 -32.07 13.18 -32.23
C GLU A 21 -30.68 13.64 -31.76
N HIS A 22 -29.69 12.75 -31.68
CA HIS A 22 -28.32 13.12 -31.34
C HIS A 22 -27.45 13.11 -32.60
N PRO A 23 -27.00 14.28 -33.08
CA PRO A 23 -26.06 14.31 -34.20
C PRO A 23 -24.80 13.55 -33.79
N ASN A 24 -24.36 12.62 -34.64
CA ASN A 24 -23.12 11.87 -34.47
C ASN A 24 -21.92 12.83 -34.54
N ASN A 25 -21.60 13.43 -33.40
CA ASN A 25 -20.63 14.50 -33.26
C ASN A 25 -19.45 14.07 -32.36
N ASP A 26 -18.35 14.81 -32.45
CA ASP A 26 -17.14 14.50 -31.66
C ASP A 26 -17.37 14.66 -30.15
N GLU A 27 -18.42 15.38 -29.71
CA GLU A 27 -18.82 15.51 -28.30
C GLU A 27 -19.20 14.16 -27.68
N TRP A 28 -19.98 13.34 -28.39
CA TRP A 28 -20.28 11.97 -27.97
C TRP A 28 -18.99 11.16 -27.75
N THR A 29 -18.00 11.35 -28.63
CA THR A 29 -16.70 10.66 -28.51
C THR A 29 -15.94 11.14 -27.28
N PHE A 30 -15.91 12.43 -26.98
CA PHE A 30 -15.28 12.96 -25.76
C PHE A 30 -15.96 12.46 -24.49
N GLU A 31 -17.29 12.50 -24.44
CA GLU A 31 -18.08 12.02 -23.30
C GLU A 31 -17.82 10.52 -23.06
N THR A 32 -17.92 9.72 -24.12
CA THR A 32 -17.67 8.29 -24.07
C THR A 32 -16.23 7.98 -23.70
N ALA A 33 -15.24 8.69 -24.26
CA ALA A 33 -13.83 8.50 -23.91
C ALA A 33 -13.56 8.80 -22.43
N SER A 34 -14.23 9.81 -21.86
CA SER A 34 -14.14 10.10 -20.42
C SER A 34 -14.66 8.93 -19.59
N TYR A 35 -15.81 8.36 -19.94
CA TYR A 35 -16.33 7.19 -19.24
C TYR A 35 -15.45 5.96 -19.39
N ILE A 36 -14.96 5.67 -20.60
CA ILE A 36 -14.04 4.56 -20.85
C ILE A 36 -12.75 4.70 -20.04
N LYS A 37 -12.19 5.92 -19.94
CA LYS A 37 -11.05 6.22 -19.08
C LYS A 37 -11.33 5.88 -17.61
N ASP A 38 -12.50 6.25 -17.11
CA ASP A 38 -12.89 5.97 -15.72
C ASP A 38 -13.15 4.47 -15.47
N PHE A 39 -13.63 3.75 -16.50
CA PHE A 39 -13.98 2.34 -16.39
C PHE A 39 -12.79 1.40 -16.56
N PHE A 40 -11.84 1.72 -17.44
CA PHE A 40 -10.75 0.84 -17.85
C PHE A 40 -9.36 1.41 -17.54
N GLY A 41 -9.24 2.70 -17.26
CA GLY A 41 -7.98 3.39 -17.06
C GLY A 41 -7.39 3.97 -18.34
N PHE A 42 -6.42 4.88 -18.18
CA PHE A 42 -5.77 5.60 -19.28
C PHE A 42 -4.94 4.68 -20.18
N ASP A 43 -4.31 3.66 -19.61
CA ASP A 43 -3.44 2.73 -20.35
C ASP A 43 -4.21 1.56 -20.99
N SER A 44 -5.54 1.64 -21.03
CA SER A 44 -6.37 0.57 -21.60
C SER A 44 -6.46 0.65 -23.12
N THR A 45 -6.56 -0.52 -23.75
CA THR A 45 -6.81 -0.65 -25.18
C THR A 45 -8.12 0.01 -25.61
N GLU A 46 -9.13 -0.05 -24.74
CA GLU A 46 -10.44 0.54 -24.93
C GLU A 46 -10.35 2.07 -24.97
N TYR A 47 -9.58 2.67 -24.06
CA TYR A 47 -9.35 4.11 -24.06
C TYR A 47 -8.53 4.57 -25.28
N ALA A 48 -7.48 3.83 -25.62
CA ALA A 48 -6.67 4.12 -26.81
C ALA A 48 -7.52 4.15 -28.08
N TRP A 49 -8.41 3.17 -28.25
CA TRP A 49 -9.29 3.10 -29.42
C TRP A 49 -10.26 4.28 -29.50
N ILE A 50 -11.00 4.56 -28.42
CA ILE A 50 -12.02 5.63 -28.44
C ILE A 50 -11.38 7.02 -28.57
N SER A 51 -10.18 7.23 -28.04
CA SER A 51 -9.44 8.49 -28.19
C SER A 51 -9.04 8.82 -29.63
N GLN A 52 -8.93 7.80 -30.49
CA GLN A 52 -8.61 7.93 -31.91
C GLN A 52 -9.86 7.90 -32.80
N PHE A 53 -11.03 7.62 -32.22
CA PHE A 53 -12.27 7.54 -32.96
C PHE A 53 -12.66 8.93 -33.46
N LYS A 54 -13.09 9.00 -34.72
CA LYS A 54 -13.56 10.23 -35.38
C LYS A 54 -14.79 9.90 -36.19
N TRP A 55 -15.83 10.69 -36.02
CA TRP A 55 -17.05 10.60 -36.82
C TRP A 55 -16.81 11.08 -38.25
N HIS A 56 -16.02 12.13 -38.39
CA HIS A 56 -15.67 12.72 -39.68
C HIS A 56 -14.68 11.83 -40.45
N VAL A 57 -14.98 11.58 -41.73
CA VAL A 57 -14.01 11.03 -42.69
C VAL A 57 -13.22 12.23 -43.22
N LYS A 58 -11.89 12.24 -43.03
CA LYS A 58 -11.06 13.21 -43.74
C LYS A 58 -11.09 12.85 -45.22
N TYR A 59 -11.77 13.64 -46.01
CA TYR A 59 -11.50 13.72 -47.44
C TYR A 59 -10.08 14.26 -47.55
N ILE A 60 -9.13 13.37 -47.76
CA ILE A 60 -7.84 13.80 -48.29
C ILE A 60 -8.18 14.14 -49.73
N ASP A 61 -7.94 15.38 -50.15
CA ASP A 61 -7.98 15.83 -51.55
C ASP A 61 -6.93 15.08 -52.38
N HIS A 62 -7.03 13.77 -52.42
CA HIS A 62 -6.19 12.90 -53.21
C HIS A 62 -7.00 12.55 -54.45
N PRO A 63 -6.55 12.94 -55.66
CA PRO A 63 -7.29 12.79 -56.92
C PRO A 63 -7.55 11.33 -57.36
N ILE A 64 -7.33 10.36 -56.46
CA ILE A 64 -7.41 8.91 -56.70
C ILE A 64 -8.56 8.26 -55.90
N PHE A 65 -9.07 8.90 -54.84
CA PHE A 65 -10.13 8.34 -53.96
C PHE A 65 -11.41 9.20 -53.98
N GLY A 66 -11.71 9.83 -55.11
CA GLY A 66 -12.89 10.67 -55.32
C GLY A 66 -14.13 9.86 -55.68
N ASN A 67 -14.48 8.82 -54.91
CA ASN A 67 -15.76 8.15 -55.08
C ASN A 67 -16.63 8.46 -53.87
N GLU A 68 -17.62 9.36 -54.03
CA GLU A 68 -18.58 9.74 -52.98
C GLU A 68 -19.16 8.50 -52.28
N ASP A 69 -19.34 7.41 -53.02
CA ASP A 69 -19.79 6.10 -52.56
C ASP A 69 -18.92 5.45 -51.46
N GLU A 70 -17.61 5.70 -51.42
CA GLU A 70 -16.72 5.14 -50.39
C GLU A 70 -16.79 5.92 -49.08
N ALA A 71 -16.86 7.25 -49.17
CA ALA A 71 -17.04 8.10 -48.01
C ALA A 71 -18.39 7.86 -47.35
N ASP A 72 -19.45 7.73 -48.15
CA ASP A 72 -20.79 7.38 -47.71
C ASP A 72 -20.86 6.00 -47.04
N ARG A 73 -20.17 5.00 -47.61
CA ARG A 73 -20.04 3.67 -46.99
C ARG A 73 -19.31 3.76 -45.65
N ALA A 74 -18.20 4.49 -45.59
CA ALA A 74 -17.44 4.68 -44.36
C ALA A 74 -18.28 5.36 -43.27
N LEU A 75 -19.05 6.39 -43.60
CA LEU A 75 -19.96 7.08 -42.68
C LEU A 75 -21.06 6.14 -42.16
N ARG A 76 -21.62 5.27 -43.00
CA ARG A 76 -22.63 4.26 -42.60
C ARG A 76 -22.06 3.16 -41.70
N GLU A 77 -20.77 2.85 -41.81
CA GLU A 77 -20.12 1.82 -40.99
C GLU A 77 -19.68 2.31 -39.61
N LYS A 78 -19.40 3.61 -39.46
CA LYS A 78 -18.89 4.20 -38.21
C LYS A 78 -19.83 3.97 -37.00
N PRO A 79 -21.15 4.21 -37.10
CA PRO A 79 -22.08 3.91 -36.01
C PRO A 79 -22.06 2.43 -35.62
N LYS A 80 -22.01 1.53 -36.60
CA LYS A 80 -21.95 0.08 -36.35
C LYS A 80 -20.68 -0.31 -35.60
N LYS A 81 -19.53 0.23 -35.99
CA LYS A 81 -18.24 0.00 -35.31
C LYS A 81 -18.27 0.54 -33.87
N ALA A 82 -18.85 1.71 -33.64
CA ALA A 82 -19.00 2.28 -32.31
C ALA A 82 -19.92 1.42 -31.42
N ILE A 83 -21.04 0.93 -31.94
CA ILE A 83 -21.95 0.02 -31.21
C ILE A 83 -21.24 -1.29 -30.83
N ILE A 84 -20.53 -1.92 -31.77
CA ILE A 84 -19.76 -3.15 -31.51
C ILE A 84 -18.68 -2.90 -30.45
N PHE A 85 -18.02 -1.74 -30.49
CA PHE A 85 -17.04 -1.34 -29.48
C PHE A 85 -17.67 -1.23 -28.08
N LEU A 86 -18.83 -0.58 -27.95
CA LEU A 86 -19.52 -0.47 -26.66
C LEU A 86 -19.97 -1.84 -26.14
N ASP A 87 -20.47 -2.73 -27.00
CA ASP A 87 -20.85 -4.09 -26.62
C ASP A 87 -19.62 -4.89 -26.14
N ASN A 88 -18.48 -4.73 -26.79
CA ASN A 88 -17.22 -5.29 -26.34
C ASN A 88 -16.80 -4.73 -24.97
N CYS A 89 -16.95 -3.43 -24.73
CA CYS A 89 -16.67 -2.82 -23.43
C CYS A 89 -17.59 -3.38 -22.33
N ILE A 90 -18.88 -3.53 -22.61
CA ILE A 90 -19.84 -4.16 -21.66
C ILE A 90 -19.41 -5.60 -21.35
N ARG A 91 -19.02 -6.37 -22.37
CA ARG A 91 -18.51 -7.74 -22.18
C ARG A 91 -17.22 -7.76 -21.35
N THR A 92 -16.28 -6.84 -21.60
CA THR A 92 -15.04 -6.73 -20.81
C THR A 92 -15.34 -6.36 -19.37
N LEU A 93 -16.23 -5.40 -19.10
CA LEU A 93 -16.70 -5.09 -17.75
C LEU A 93 -17.37 -6.29 -17.08
N ASN A 94 -18.06 -7.13 -17.87
CA ASN A 94 -18.66 -8.34 -17.35
C ASN A 94 -17.63 -9.37 -16.88
N ASN A 95 -16.56 -9.55 -17.64
CA ASN A 95 -15.54 -10.58 -17.40
C ASN A 95 -14.43 -10.12 -16.45
N LYS A 96 -13.87 -8.92 -16.66
CA LYS A 96 -12.71 -8.38 -15.92
C LYS A 96 -13.10 -7.44 -14.77
N GLY A 97 -14.30 -6.87 -14.81
CA GLY A 97 -14.75 -5.87 -13.83
C GLY A 97 -14.23 -4.46 -14.13
N LEU A 98 -14.45 -3.54 -13.18
CA LEU A 98 -14.02 -2.15 -13.30
C LEU A 98 -12.53 -2.00 -12.96
N PHE A 99 -11.85 -1.13 -13.69
CA PHE A 99 -10.52 -0.69 -13.34
C PHE A 99 -10.50 -0.10 -11.94
N LYS A 100 -9.63 -0.65 -11.11
CA LYS A 100 -9.37 -0.15 -9.77
C LYS A 100 -7.93 0.33 -9.75
N LYS A 101 -7.76 1.66 -9.71
CA LYS A 101 -6.44 2.24 -9.51
C LYS A 101 -5.81 1.61 -8.27
N SER A 102 -4.59 1.11 -8.41
CA SER A 102 -3.80 0.62 -7.28
C SER A 102 -3.89 1.65 -6.15
N LYS A 103 -4.50 1.26 -5.02
CA LYS A 103 -4.40 2.07 -3.81
C LYS A 103 -2.95 1.96 -3.37
N ARG A 104 -2.23 3.07 -3.44
CA ARG A 104 -0.85 3.15 -2.95
C ARG A 104 -0.89 2.84 -1.45
N ASN A 105 -0.54 1.61 -1.08
CA ASN A 105 -0.23 1.28 0.30
C ASN A 105 1.14 1.91 0.61
N PHE A 106 1.38 2.30 1.86
CA PHE A 106 2.65 2.91 2.30
C PHE A 106 3.89 2.11 1.86
N LEU A 107 3.76 0.78 1.74
CA LEU A 107 4.83 -0.12 1.30
C LEU A 107 4.96 -0.24 -0.22
N SER A 108 3.95 0.15 -1.00
CA SER A 108 3.96 0.05 -2.46
C SER A 108 4.60 1.24 -3.16
N ASP A 109 4.72 2.38 -2.47
CA ASP A 109 5.36 3.61 -2.99
C ASP A 109 6.83 3.73 -2.57
N LYS A 110 7.33 2.80 -1.74
CA LYS A 110 8.71 2.81 -1.26
C LYS A 110 9.60 1.98 -2.16
N THR A 111 10.80 2.50 -2.42
CA THR A 111 11.82 1.78 -3.18
C THR A 111 12.31 0.56 -2.38
N ASN A 112 12.81 -0.47 -3.08
CA ASN A 112 13.35 -1.68 -2.44
C ASN A 112 14.38 -1.35 -1.34
N PHE A 113 15.18 -0.29 -1.54
CA PHE A 113 16.17 0.18 -0.57
C PHE A 113 15.54 0.69 0.73
N GLU A 114 14.42 1.40 0.64
CA GLU A 114 13.69 1.92 1.79
C GLU A 114 13.03 0.79 2.60
N LEU A 115 12.52 -0.24 1.90
CA LEU A 115 11.99 -1.45 2.51
C LEU A 115 13.08 -2.23 3.26
N ILE A 116 14.25 -2.39 2.64
CA ILE A 116 15.45 -2.96 3.29
C ILE A 116 15.80 -2.16 4.55
N SER A 117 15.79 -0.83 4.48
CA SER A 117 16.15 0.02 5.62
C SER A 117 15.18 -0.12 6.79
N ILE A 118 13.87 -0.26 6.54
CA ILE A 118 12.85 -0.46 7.57
C ILE A 118 13.06 -1.82 8.26
N VAL A 119 13.28 -2.88 7.48
CA VAL A 119 13.53 -4.24 8.01
C VAL A 119 14.81 -4.25 8.84
N PHE A 120 15.88 -3.65 8.33
CA PHE A 120 17.15 -3.58 9.04
C PHE A 120 17.05 -2.77 10.34
N GLY A 121 16.32 -1.66 10.33
CA GLY A 121 16.02 -0.87 11.51
C GLY A 121 15.29 -1.66 12.59
N PHE A 122 14.30 -2.48 12.20
CA PHE A 122 13.60 -3.38 13.12
C PHE A 122 14.54 -4.44 13.72
N CYS A 123 15.42 -5.03 12.90
CA CYS A 123 16.40 -5.99 13.39
C CYS A 123 17.35 -5.36 14.43
N VAL A 124 17.92 -4.19 14.13
CA VAL A 124 18.81 -3.48 15.05
C VAL A 124 18.08 -3.10 16.35
N PHE A 125 16.83 -2.66 16.26
CA PHE A 125 16.03 -2.31 17.43
C PHE A 125 15.77 -3.50 18.36
N VAL A 126 15.43 -4.67 17.80
CA VAL A 126 15.23 -5.91 18.58
C VAL A 126 16.54 -6.38 19.22
N PHE A 127 17.65 -6.32 18.47
CA PHE A 127 18.98 -6.63 19.01
C PHE A 127 19.39 -5.66 20.13
N TRP A 128 19.08 -4.38 20.00
CA TRP A 128 19.43 -3.37 21.00
C TRP A 128 18.65 -3.55 22.30
N ILE A 129 17.35 -3.86 22.21
CA ILE A 129 16.54 -4.23 23.38
C ILE A 129 17.11 -5.46 24.07
N GLY A 130 17.42 -6.53 23.30
CA GLY A 130 17.98 -7.76 23.86
C GLY A 130 19.36 -7.58 24.50
N TYR A 131 20.19 -6.68 23.95
CA TYR A 131 21.48 -6.34 24.53
C TYR A 131 21.32 -5.55 25.84
N TRP A 132 20.41 -4.57 25.88
CA TRP A 132 20.15 -3.77 27.08
C TRP A 132 19.62 -4.62 28.24
N THR A 133 18.69 -5.54 28.00
CA THR A 133 18.16 -6.43 29.05
C THR A 133 19.25 -7.34 29.63
N LYS A 134 20.10 -7.94 28.78
CA LYS A 134 21.28 -8.71 29.21
C LYS A 134 22.25 -7.88 30.05
N THR A 135 22.47 -6.62 29.65
CA THR A 135 23.41 -5.72 30.34
C THR A 135 22.87 -5.34 31.73
N VAL A 136 21.57 -5.06 31.85
CA VAL A 136 20.90 -4.80 33.14
C VAL A 136 20.96 -6.01 34.07
N GLU A 137 20.75 -7.23 33.55
CA GLU A 137 20.92 -8.46 34.34
C GLU A 137 22.34 -8.65 34.84
N LEU A 138 23.34 -8.36 34.00
CA LEU A 138 24.77 -8.46 34.34
C LEU A 138 25.19 -7.45 35.42
N PHE A 139 24.68 -6.21 35.33
CA PHE A 139 24.88 -5.20 36.37
C PHE A 139 24.19 -5.58 37.68
N SER A 140 22.99 -6.16 37.63
CA SER A 140 22.28 -6.65 38.81
C SER A 140 23.03 -7.79 39.51
N LEU A 141 23.57 -8.75 38.73
CA LEU A 141 24.40 -9.84 39.24
C LEU A 141 25.70 -9.34 39.85
N LYS A 142 26.38 -8.38 39.21
CA LYS A 142 27.61 -7.78 39.70
C LYS A 142 27.39 -7.02 41.01
N ASN A 143 26.34 -6.20 41.10
CA ASN A 143 25.97 -5.50 42.33
C ASN A 143 25.62 -6.47 43.46
N LYS A 144 24.94 -7.59 43.15
CA LYS A 144 24.62 -8.62 44.16
C LYS A 144 25.88 -9.33 44.67
N ALA A 145 26.84 -9.60 43.79
CA ALA A 145 28.13 -10.19 44.16
C ALA A 145 28.97 -9.22 45.01
N GLU A 146 29.09 -7.96 44.61
CA GLU A 146 29.85 -6.94 45.36
C GLU A 146 29.23 -6.66 46.74
N ASN A 147 27.91 -6.58 46.85
CA ASN A 147 27.22 -6.41 48.14
C ASN A 147 27.35 -7.63 49.06
N SER A 148 27.49 -8.84 48.51
CA SER A 148 27.73 -10.05 49.32
C SER A 148 29.18 -10.13 49.83
N ILE A 149 30.14 -9.59 49.07
CA ILE A 149 31.56 -9.58 49.42
C ILE A 149 31.86 -8.48 50.46
N SER A 150 31.24 -7.31 50.35
CA SER A 150 31.37 -6.24 51.35
C SER A 150 30.78 -6.65 52.70
N PHE A 151 29.63 -7.34 52.71
CA PHE A 151 29.02 -7.86 53.94
C PHE A 151 29.92 -8.89 54.67
N VAL A 152 30.62 -9.75 53.93
CA VAL A 152 31.57 -10.73 54.50
C VAL A 152 32.84 -10.05 55.03
N SER A 153 33.29 -8.97 54.38
CA SER A 153 34.48 -8.21 54.79
C SER A 153 34.26 -7.39 56.07
N ASP A 154 33.07 -6.80 56.23
CA ASP A 154 32.70 -6.09 57.45
C ASP A 154 32.50 -7.03 58.65
N THR A 155 31.96 -8.23 58.41
CA THR A 155 31.80 -9.26 59.45
C THR A 155 33.14 -9.84 59.92
N THR A 156 34.16 -9.83 59.06
CA THR A 156 35.51 -10.33 59.39
C THR A 156 36.33 -9.29 60.15
N SER A 157 36.14 -7.99 59.89
CA SER A 157 36.86 -6.92 60.59
C SER A 157 36.39 -6.70 62.03
N GLN A 158 35.12 -6.98 62.37
CA GLN A 158 34.63 -6.88 63.76
C GLN A 158 35.10 -8.02 64.68
N LYS A 159 35.64 -9.13 64.15
CA LYS A 159 36.02 -10.29 64.97
C LYS A 159 37.46 -10.29 65.47
N ILE A 160 38.29 -9.30 65.09
CA ILE A 160 39.74 -9.30 65.38
C ILE A 160 40.16 -8.30 66.50
N THR A 161 39.37 -7.29 66.83
CA THR A 161 39.67 -6.38 67.96
C THR A 161 38.91 -6.73 69.24
N ASN A 162 39.34 -7.79 69.94
CA ASN A 162 39.37 -7.82 71.40
C ASN A 162 40.06 -9.08 71.96
N PRO A 163 41.27 -8.95 72.54
CA PRO A 163 41.75 -9.89 73.53
C PRO A 163 42.09 -9.22 74.87
N LYS A 164 41.36 -9.66 75.89
CA LYS A 164 41.73 -9.81 77.31
C LYS A 164 41.95 -8.56 78.16
N GLU A 165 41.13 -8.48 79.23
CA GLU A 165 41.69 -8.33 80.57
C GLU A 165 40.90 -9.17 81.59
N LYS A 166 41.64 -9.68 82.57
CA LYS A 166 41.33 -10.80 83.46
C LYS A 166 41.59 -10.29 84.87
N SER A 167 40.65 -10.40 85.80
CA SER A 167 40.99 -10.38 87.23
C SER A 167 39.93 -11.07 88.09
N THR A 168 40.41 -12.15 88.69
CA THR A 168 39.91 -12.92 89.84
C THR A 168 39.68 -12.04 91.07
N GLU A 169 38.61 -12.26 91.86
CA GLU A 169 38.73 -12.58 93.30
C GLU A 169 37.39 -12.96 93.96
N SER A 170 37.55 -13.70 95.06
CA SER A 170 36.64 -14.40 95.96
C SER A 170 35.53 -13.52 96.62
N SER A 171 34.56 -13.96 97.43
CA SER A 171 34.39 -15.14 98.30
C SER A 171 32.95 -15.16 98.88
N LYS A 172 32.50 -16.34 99.32
CA LYS A 172 31.56 -16.66 100.43
C LYS A 172 30.04 -16.42 100.31
N TYR A 173 29.33 -17.56 100.21
CA TYR A 173 28.32 -18.09 101.14
C TYR A 173 27.16 -17.21 101.67
N LYS A 174 25.92 -17.54 101.20
CA LYS A 174 24.60 -17.85 101.87
C LYS A 174 24.21 -17.17 103.20
N PRO A 175 22.93 -17.22 103.66
CA PRO A 175 21.61 -17.49 103.02
C PRO A 175 20.55 -16.40 103.40
N LYS A 176 19.34 -16.32 102.85
CA LYS A 176 18.17 -17.20 102.97
C LYS A 176 17.12 -16.70 101.98
#